data_AF-A0A3C0EUN6-F1
#
_entry.id   AF-A0A3C0EUN6-F1
#
_cell.length_a   1.000
_cell.length_b   1.000
_cell.length_c   1.000
_cell.angle_alpha   90.00
_cell.angle_beta   90.00
_cell.angle_gamma   90.00
#
_symmetry.space_group_name_H-M   'P 1'
#
loop_
_entity.id
_entity.type
_entity.pdbx_description
1 polymer ?
#
loop_
_entity_poly.entity_id
_entity_poly.type
_entity_poly.pdbx_seq_one_letter_code
_entity_poly.pdbx_strand_id
1 'polypeptide(L)'
;EIGDVDKGFDQADLVLEREFRTSTVHQGYIEPHSATAWWTANNKITIWGSSQGHFQIRDRTSLVLGVPVSAIKVIPMEIGGGFGGKTTIYLEPVAALLSKITGYPVKITMSRSEVLEATGPTSGSYMKVKIGATEDGKITSAQADLKFEAGAYPGSPVGAASNCIFTPYAIENVRVDGYDIVNNKPKTTAYRAPGAPIGAFAAETLIDELAEKTGIDPLDLRIMNGAKEGTTRVSGINNPLIGCIETFQTTKEHDHYQSPKSSKKSGRGVASGFWINGSGAACAVANVNFDGTVNLTIGSMDIGGLRPVAAQHVAEV
;
A
#
# COMPACT_ATOMS: atom_id res chain seq x y z
N GLU A 1 -1.78 -20.55 7.11
CA GLU A 1 -1.11 -21.67 6.43
C GLU A 1 -2.10 -22.33 5.49
N ILE A 2 -1.63 -22.79 4.33
CA ILE A 2 -2.37 -23.65 3.40
C ILE A 2 -1.47 -24.85 3.03
N GLY A 3 -2.08 -26.01 2.77
CA GLY A 3 -1.33 -27.24 2.45
C GLY A 3 -0.56 -27.81 3.64
N ASP A 4 0.53 -28.52 3.36
CA ASP A 4 1.45 -29.11 4.32
C ASP A 4 2.89 -28.68 3.96
N VAL A 5 3.39 -27.67 4.68
CA VAL A 5 4.66 -27.01 4.39
C VAL A 5 5.85 -27.95 4.52
N ASP A 6 5.83 -28.83 5.53
CA ASP A 6 6.91 -29.78 5.78
C ASP A 6 6.97 -30.82 4.65
N LYS A 7 5.82 -31.38 4.27
CA LYS A 7 5.72 -32.28 3.10
C LYS A 7 6.21 -31.61 1.81
N GLY A 8 5.87 -30.34 1.59
CA GLY A 8 6.32 -29.61 0.41
C GLY A 8 7.85 -29.40 0.40
N PHE A 9 8.47 -29.17 1.56
CA PHE A 9 9.93 -29.08 1.65
C PHE A 9 10.62 -30.44 1.48
N ASP A 10 10.02 -31.52 1.95
CA ASP A 10 10.54 -32.90 1.73
C ASP A 10 10.53 -33.29 0.25
N GLN A 11 9.68 -32.67 -0.57
CA GLN A 11 9.60 -32.86 -2.01
C GLN A 11 10.53 -31.93 -2.81
N ALA A 12 11.22 -31.00 -2.15
CA ALA A 12 12.10 -30.04 -2.82
C ALA A 12 13.50 -30.63 -2.99
N ASP A 13 14.05 -30.52 -4.20
CA ASP A 13 15.47 -30.82 -4.46
C ASP A 13 16.38 -29.65 -4.06
N LEU A 14 15.84 -28.43 -4.11
CA LEU A 14 16.52 -27.18 -3.77
C LEU A 14 15.72 -26.44 -2.71
N VAL A 15 16.39 -26.08 -1.61
CA VAL A 15 15.81 -25.27 -0.53
C VAL A 15 16.68 -24.06 -0.26
N LEU A 16 16.12 -22.87 -0.42
CA LEU A 16 16.79 -21.61 -0.14
C LEU A 16 16.16 -20.92 1.07
N GLU A 17 17.00 -20.34 1.92
CA GLU A 17 16.58 -19.55 3.07
C GLU A 17 17.44 -18.28 3.16
N ARG A 18 16.80 -17.12 3.33
CA ARG A 18 17.48 -15.83 3.53
C ARG A 18 16.79 -15.00 4.60
N GLU A 19 17.57 -14.09 5.17
CA GLU A 19 17.09 -13.04 6.04
C GLU A 19 17.27 -11.67 5.38
N PHE A 20 16.26 -10.82 5.49
CA PHE A 20 16.25 -9.48 4.95
C PHE A 20 15.89 -8.47 6.02
N ARG A 21 16.42 -7.25 5.90
CA ARG A 21 16.08 -6.12 6.76
C ARG A 21 15.81 -4.89 5.91
N THR A 22 14.73 -4.18 6.18
CA THR A 22 14.47 -2.86 5.59
C THR A 22 14.46 -1.79 6.66
N SER A 23 14.85 -0.59 6.29
CA SER A 23 14.79 0.58 7.17
C SER A 23 13.44 1.28 7.06
N THR A 24 13.11 2.03 8.10
CA THR A 24 12.03 3.02 8.09
C THR A 24 12.30 4.10 7.04
N VAL A 25 11.30 4.42 6.22
CA VAL A 25 11.37 5.47 5.19
C VAL A 25 10.10 6.32 5.22
N HIS A 26 10.26 7.64 5.19
CA HIS A 26 9.15 8.58 5.13
C HIS A 26 8.71 8.82 3.67
N GLN A 27 7.42 9.07 3.46
CA GLN A 27 6.76 9.20 2.15
C GLN A 27 7.29 10.35 1.29
N GLY A 28 7.97 11.32 1.88
CA GLY A 28 8.69 12.37 1.16
C GLY A 28 7.79 13.37 0.40
N TYR A 29 6.50 13.47 0.72
CA TYR A 29 5.61 14.47 0.10
C TYR A 29 6.13 15.90 0.28
N ILE A 30 6.03 16.73 -0.76
CA ILE A 30 6.65 18.07 -0.82
C ILE A 30 5.94 19.10 0.06
N GLU A 31 4.63 18.98 0.21
CA GLU A 31 3.82 19.86 1.07
C GLU A 31 3.74 19.28 2.49
N PRO A 32 4.24 19.97 3.52
CA PRO A 32 4.08 19.53 4.91
C PRO A 32 2.62 19.38 5.36
N HIS A 33 2.40 18.76 6.51
CA HIS A 33 1.07 18.74 7.11
C HIS A 33 0.62 20.16 7.48
N SER A 34 -0.59 20.52 7.07
CA SER A 34 -1.21 21.80 7.39
C SER A 34 -2.72 21.63 7.55
N ALA A 35 -3.29 22.27 8.56
CA ALA A 35 -4.72 22.33 8.79
C ALA A 35 -5.13 23.72 9.25
N THR A 36 -6.21 24.23 8.66
CA THR A 36 -6.92 25.42 9.14
C THR A 36 -8.27 24.97 9.65
N ALA A 37 -8.66 25.38 10.85
CA ALA A 37 -9.97 25.08 11.40
C ALA A 37 -10.66 26.34 11.90
N TRP A 38 -11.98 26.36 11.77
CA TRP A 38 -12.84 27.39 12.32
C TRP A 38 -13.99 26.74 13.08
N TRP A 39 -13.99 26.90 14.40
CA TRP A 39 -15.07 26.50 15.29
C TRP A 39 -15.92 27.73 15.63
N THR A 40 -17.14 27.75 15.12
CA THR A 40 -18.07 28.88 15.26
C THR A 40 -18.84 28.86 16.59
N ALA A 41 -19.43 30.00 16.95
CA ALA A 41 -20.27 30.12 18.15
C ALA A 41 -21.51 29.19 18.15
N ASN A 42 -21.98 28.73 16.98
CA ASN A 42 -23.08 27.76 16.87
C ASN A 42 -22.61 26.29 16.86
N ASN A 43 -21.40 26.02 17.35
CA ASN A 43 -20.80 24.67 17.42
C ASN A 43 -20.70 23.96 16.07
N LYS A 44 -20.39 24.71 15.01
CA LYS A 44 -20.03 24.15 13.71
C LYS A 44 -18.52 24.28 13.49
N ILE A 45 -17.93 23.24 12.94
CA ILE A 45 -16.49 23.16 12.72
C ILE A 45 -16.27 23.00 11.22
N THR A 46 -15.56 23.94 10.62
CA THR A 46 -15.05 23.78 9.25
C THR A 46 -13.54 23.58 9.30
N ILE A 47 -13.06 22.56 8.60
CA ILE A 47 -11.63 22.20 8.54
C ILE A 47 -11.21 22.23 7.08
N TRP A 48 -10.18 22.99 6.76
CA TRP A 48 -9.50 22.98 5.47
C TRP A 48 -8.14 22.32 5.66
N GLY A 49 -7.84 21.30 4.88
CA GLY A 49 -6.60 20.57 5.04
C GLY A 49 -6.21 19.76 3.81
N SER A 50 -4.89 19.52 3.71
CA SER A 50 -4.31 18.62 2.74
C SER A 50 -4.41 17.19 3.26
N SER A 51 -5.32 16.40 2.67
CA SER A 51 -5.62 15.04 3.12
C SER A 51 -5.96 14.11 1.94
N GLN A 52 -5.67 12.82 2.11
CA GLN A 52 -6.09 11.76 1.21
C GLN A 52 -7.48 11.19 1.54
N GLY A 53 -8.06 11.55 2.69
CA GLY A 53 -9.32 10.96 3.15
C GLY A 53 -10.10 11.87 4.10
N HIS A 54 -10.86 12.82 3.56
CA HIS A 54 -11.60 13.80 4.37
C HIS A 54 -12.68 13.19 5.27
N PHE A 55 -13.30 12.06 4.88
CA PHE A 55 -14.22 11.33 5.76
C PHE A 55 -13.51 10.80 7.01
N GLN A 56 -12.31 10.23 6.85
CA GLN A 56 -11.51 9.78 7.99
C GLN A 56 -11.08 10.96 8.87
N ILE A 57 -10.67 12.07 8.26
CA ILE A 57 -10.35 13.30 9.02
C ILE A 57 -11.55 13.77 9.83
N ARG A 58 -12.74 13.84 9.22
CA ARG A 58 -13.99 14.24 9.87
C ARG A 58 -14.32 13.33 11.05
N ASP A 59 -14.34 12.02 10.82
CA ASP A 59 -14.81 11.04 11.80
C ASP A 59 -13.81 10.89 12.96
N ARG A 60 -12.51 10.90 12.68
CA ARG A 60 -11.47 10.85 13.72
C ARG A 60 -11.41 12.15 14.52
N THR A 61 -11.58 13.30 13.88
CA THR A 61 -11.63 14.59 14.59
C THR A 61 -12.87 14.64 15.49
N SER A 62 -14.02 14.17 15.01
CA SER A 62 -15.25 14.04 15.81
C SER A 62 -15.03 13.18 17.06
N LEU A 63 -14.38 12.03 16.90
CA LEU A 63 -14.06 11.13 18.01
C LEU A 63 -13.13 11.78 19.03
N VAL A 64 -12.04 12.42 18.59
CA VAL A 64 -11.05 13.06 19.48
C VAL A 64 -11.65 14.25 20.24
N LEU A 65 -12.49 15.04 19.58
CA LEU A 65 -13.09 16.24 20.18
C LEU A 65 -14.37 15.95 20.98
N GLY A 66 -14.94 14.74 20.87
CA GLY A 66 -16.19 14.37 21.52
C GLY A 66 -17.40 15.15 20.98
N VAL A 67 -17.43 15.45 19.68
CA VAL A 67 -18.53 16.19 19.03
C VAL A 67 -19.22 15.34 17.96
N PRO A 68 -20.50 15.56 17.63
CA PRO A 68 -21.17 14.84 16.56
C PRO A 68 -20.48 15.03 15.21
N VAL A 69 -20.40 13.98 14.39
CA VAL A 69 -19.85 14.03 13.02
C VAL A 69 -20.54 15.12 12.17
N SER A 70 -21.84 15.33 12.37
CA SER A 70 -22.64 16.36 11.69
C SER A 70 -22.31 17.80 12.10
N ALA A 71 -21.48 17.99 13.12
CA ALA A 71 -20.92 19.29 13.48
C ALA A 71 -19.69 19.64 12.63
N ILE A 72 -19.08 18.68 11.95
CA ILE A 72 -17.80 18.85 11.24
C ILE A 72 -17.99 18.79 9.72
N LYS A 73 -17.57 19.86 9.04
CA LYS A 73 -17.37 19.90 7.60
C LYS A 73 -15.87 19.92 7.30
N VAL A 74 -15.39 18.95 6.55
CA VAL A 74 -14.01 18.94 6.04
C VAL A 74 -14.04 19.35 4.57
N ILE A 75 -13.27 20.37 4.23
CA ILE A 75 -13.09 20.88 2.87
C ILE A 75 -11.71 20.40 2.39
N PRO A 76 -11.67 19.53 1.37
CA PRO A 76 -10.43 19.15 0.72
C PRO A 76 -9.70 20.36 0.17
N MET A 77 -8.41 20.47 0.43
CA MET A 77 -7.53 21.36 -0.34
C MET A 77 -6.71 20.54 -1.32
N GLU A 78 -6.16 21.21 -2.33
CA GLU A 78 -5.14 20.62 -3.19
C GLU A 78 -3.98 20.09 -2.34
N ILE A 79 -3.41 18.96 -2.75
CA ILE A 79 -2.46 18.18 -1.96
C ILE A 79 -1.12 18.07 -2.67
N GLY A 80 -0.04 18.54 -2.03
CA GLY A 80 1.33 18.40 -2.52
C GLY A 80 1.94 17.03 -2.22
N GLY A 81 1.18 15.97 -2.51
CA GLY A 81 1.54 14.58 -2.23
C GLY A 81 1.16 14.11 -0.82
N GLY A 82 1.07 12.78 -0.67
CA GLY A 82 0.80 12.12 0.61
C GLY A 82 1.31 10.67 0.64
N PHE A 83 1.13 9.93 -0.46
CA PHE A 83 1.63 8.56 -0.65
C PHE A 83 1.27 7.58 0.50
N GLY A 84 0.16 7.85 1.18
CA GLY A 84 -0.35 7.09 2.33
C GLY A 84 -0.26 7.84 3.66
N GLY A 85 0.66 8.80 3.78
CA GLY A 85 0.95 9.53 5.02
C GLY A 85 -0.14 10.52 5.47
N LYS A 86 -1.01 10.96 4.56
CA LYS A 86 -2.04 11.98 4.83
C LYS A 86 -3.46 11.41 4.94
N THR A 87 -3.58 10.18 5.44
CA THR A 87 -4.85 9.46 5.63
C THR A 87 -5.40 9.51 7.06
N THR A 88 -4.61 10.05 8.00
CA THR A 88 -4.96 10.18 9.42
C THR A 88 -4.89 11.63 9.88
N ILE A 89 -5.51 11.91 11.03
CA ILE A 89 -5.47 13.21 11.70
C ILE A 89 -4.14 13.43 12.43
N TYR A 90 -3.68 14.68 12.44
CA TYR A 90 -2.59 15.17 13.29
C TYR A 90 -2.92 16.56 13.85
N LEU A 91 -3.16 17.52 12.96
CA LEU A 91 -3.29 18.94 13.29
C LEU A 91 -4.76 19.38 13.41
N GLU A 92 -5.65 18.68 12.72
CA GLU A 92 -7.06 19.02 12.57
C GLU A 92 -7.83 19.16 13.90
N PRO A 93 -7.77 18.19 14.84
CA PRO A 93 -8.42 18.35 16.14
C PRO A 93 -7.79 19.48 16.97
N VAL A 94 -6.47 19.67 16.90
CA VAL A 94 -5.76 20.70 17.66
C VAL A 94 -6.14 22.09 17.18
N ALA A 95 -6.12 22.30 15.86
CA ALA A 95 -6.54 23.57 15.25
C ALA A 95 -8.00 23.89 15.58
N ALA A 96 -8.89 22.90 15.54
CA ALA A 96 -10.29 23.08 15.88
C ALA A 96 -10.47 23.50 17.35
N LEU A 97 -9.81 22.81 18.29
CA LEU A 97 -9.87 23.13 19.72
C LEU A 97 -9.32 24.53 20.01
N LEU A 98 -8.18 24.90 19.42
CA LEU A 98 -7.63 26.25 19.56
C LEU A 98 -8.57 27.31 18.98
N SER A 99 -9.22 27.02 17.84
CA SER A 99 -10.23 27.91 17.27
C SER A 99 -11.41 28.13 18.23
N LYS A 100 -11.87 27.08 18.91
CA LYS A 100 -12.92 27.19 19.93
C LYS A 100 -12.50 28.07 21.12
N ILE A 101 -11.27 27.91 21.61
CA ILE A 101 -10.76 28.65 22.76
C ILE A 101 -10.59 30.13 22.43
N THR A 102 -10.07 30.42 21.24
CA THR A 102 -9.74 31.79 20.81
C THR A 102 -10.95 32.54 20.23
N GLY A 103 -11.94 31.83 19.70
CA GLY A 103 -13.05 32.41 18.94
C GLY A 103 -12.69 32.82 17.51
N TYR A 104 -11.47 32.54 17.05
CA TYR A 104 -10.96 32.90 15.71
C TYR A 104 -10.59 31.65 14.90
N PRO A 105 -10.56 31.72 13.55
CA PRO A 105 -9.96 30.67 12.73
C PRO A 105 -8.48 30.46 13.10
N VAL A 106 -8.06 29.20 13.23
CA VAL A 106 -6.68 28.84 13.58
C VAL A 106 -6.07 27.99 12.46
N LYS A 107 -4.87 28.37 12.01
CA LYS A 107 -4.05 27.60 11.08
C LYS A 107 -2.83 27.07 11.81
N ILE A 108 -2.55 25.78 11.63
CA ILE A 108 -1.32 25.11 12.08
C ILE A 108 -0.65 24.48 10.87
N THR A 109 0.65 24.69 10.74
CA THR A 109 1.46 24.08 9.69
C THR A 109 2.73 23.53 10.35
N MET A 110 3.02 22.26 10.10
CA MET A 110 4.29 21.66 10.51
C MET A 110 5.41 22.13 9.60
N SER A 111 6.58 22.40 10.18
CA SER A 111 7.86 22.43 9.49
C SER A 111 8.22 21.04 8.94
N ARG A 112 9.22 20.98 8.05
CA ARG A 112 9.69 19.71 7.50
C ARG A 112 10.25 18.77 8.58
N SER A 113 11.00 19.30 9.55
CA SER A 113 11.54 18.51 10.65
C SER A 113 10.41 17.93 11.51
N GLU A 114 9.42 18.74 11.88
CA GLU A 114 8.25 18.27 12.62
C GLU A 114 7.49 17.17 11.87
N VAL A 115 7.37 17.27 10.54
CA VAL A 115 6.79 16.19 9.74
C VAL A 115 7.57 14.89 9.90
N LEU A 116 8.90 14.92 9.79
CA LEU A 116 9.73 13.72 9.90
C LEU A 116 9.77 13.13 11.31
N GLU A 117 9.65 13.98 12.33
CA GLU A 117 9.73 13.60 13.74
C GLU A 117 8.38 13.13 14.31
N ALA A 118 7.29 13.80 13.96
CA ALA A 118 5.98 13.64 14.60
C ALA A 118 4.99 12.79 13.80
N THR A 119 5.22 12.57 12.50
CA THR A 119 4.33 11.76 11.66
C THR A 119 4.85 10.35 11.44
N GLY A 120 3.99 9.49 10.90
CA GLY A 120 4.34 8.12 10.62
C GLY A 120 5.17 7.94 9.35
N PRO A 121 6.29 7.23 9.40
CA PRO A 121 6.93 6.63 8.22
C PRO A 121 6.38 5.21 7.94
N THR A 122 6.88 4.56 6.88
CA THR A 122 6.68 3.11 6.70
C THR A 122 7.46 2.29 7.72
N SER A 123 7.07 1.04 7.95
CA SER A 123 7.77 0.13 8.85
C SER A 123 9.21 -0.17 8.42
N GLY A 124 10.13 -0.14 9.38
CA GLY A 124 11.31 -0.99 9.30
C GLY A 124 10.88 -2.45 9.49
N SER A 125 11.58 -3.38 8.87
CA SER A 125 11.18 -4.78 8.89
C SER A 125 12.37 -5.73 9.01
N TYR A 126 12.09 -6.91 9.57
CA TYR A 126 12.88 -8.11 9.43
C TYR A 126 12.02 -9.19 8.76
N MET A 127 12.58 -9.88 7.80
CA MET A 127 11.90 -10.98 7.09
C MET A 127 12.83 -12.16 7.00
N LYS A 128 12.34 -13.34 7.35
CA LYS A 128 13.03 -14.60 7.09
C LYS A 128 12.17 -15.39 6.11
N VAL A 129 12.71 -15.68 4.93
CA VAL A 129 11.95 -16.31 3.84
C VAL A 129 12.67 -17.57 3.41
N LYS A 130 11.90 -18.65 3.24
CA LYS A 130 12.38 -19.97 2.78
C LYS A 130 11.51 -20.45 1.63
N ILE A 131 12.12 -20.90 0.53
CA ILE A 131 11.41 -21.46 -0.63
C ILE A 131 12.05 -22.79 -1.03
N GLY A 132 11.21 -23.79 -1.27
CA GLY A 132 11.58 -25.10 -1.80
C GLY A 132 11.11 -25.25 -3.24
N ALA A 133 11.96 -25.80 -4.10
CA ALA A 133 11.62 -26.13 -5.48
C ALA A 133 12.31 -27.43 -5.92
N THR A 134 11.74 -28.07 -6.93
CA THR A 134 12.35 -29.20 -7.64
C THR A 134 13.46 -28.72 -8.60
N GLU A 135 14.30 -29.63 -9.09
CA GLU A 135 15.35 -29.30 -10.07
C GLU A 135 14.79 -28.70 -11.38
N ASP A 136 13.58 -29.08 -11.79
CA ASP A 136 12.88 -28.54 -12.96
C ASP A 136 12.18 -27.19 -12.70
N GLY A 137 12.34 -26.62 -11.50
CA GLY A 137 11.92 -25.26 -11.17
C GLY A 137 10.49 -25.12 -10.63
N LYS A 138 9.79 -26.22 -10.36
CA LYS A 138 8.46 -26.17 -9.74
C LYS A 138 8.59 -25.85 -8.25
N ILE A 139 7.96 -24.76 -7.80
CA ILE A 139 7.94 -24.39 -6.37
C ILE A 139 6.99 -25.33 -5.62
N THR A 140 7.51 -26.02 -4.62
CA THR A 140 6.78 -27.03 -3.83
C THR A 140 6.31 -26.48 -2.49
N SER A 141 7.07 -25.57 -1.88
CA SER A 141 6.78 -25.01 -0.57
C SER A 141 7.36 -23.62 -0.38
N ALA A 142 6.70 -22.78 0.41
CA ALA A 142 7.20 -21.48 0.82
C ALA A 142 6.83 -21.15 2.27
N GLN A 143 7.77 -20.54 2.99
CA GLN A 143 7.56 -20.05 4.34
C GLN A 143 8.11 -18.62 4.48
N ALA A 144 7.39 -17.77 5.21
CA ALA A 144 7.90 -16.47 5.61
C ALA A 144 7.54 -16.08 7.05
N ASP A 145 8.55 -15.66 7.82
CA ASP A 145 8.37 -14.97 9.10
C ASP A 145 8.59 -13.47 8.87
N LEU A 146 7.54 -12.66 9.04
CA LEU A 146 7.54 -11.23 8.78
C LEU A 146 7.38 -10.47 10.09
N LYS A 147 8.39 -9.68 10.49
CA LYS A 147 8.37 -8.87 11.72
C LYS A 147 8.48 -7.40 11.36
N PHE A 148 7.40 -6.66 11.48
CA PHE A 148 7.34 -5.26 11.04
C PHE A 148 7.17 -4.34 12.25
N GLU A 149 7.95 -3.28 12.30
CA GLU A 149 7.80 -2.26 13.34
C GLU A 149 6.47 -1.51 13.17
N ALA A 150 5.69 -1.41 14.23
CA ALA A 150 4.43 -0.66 14.29
C ALA A 150 4.63 0.79 14.76
N GLY A 151 5.73 1.05 15.48
CA GLY A 151 5.91 2.26 16.28
C GLY A 151 5.24 2.14 17.64
N ALA A 152 4.92 3.28 18.26
CA ALA A 152 4.38 3.37 19.61
C ALA A 152 3.00 2.72 19.81
N TYR A 153 2.29 2.40 18.73
CA TYR A 153 0.97 1.79 18.78
C TYR A 153 0.85 0.69 17.70
N PRO A 154 0.04 -0.35 17.94
CA PRO A 154 -0.22 -1.39 16.94
C PRO A 154 -0.76 -0.84 15.61
N GLY A 155 -0.58 -1.64 14.56
CA GLY A 155 -1.10 -1.38 13.22
C GLY A 155 -0.03 -1.22 12.14
N SER A 156 1.08 -1.96 12.20
CA SER A 156 2.00 -2.06 11.06
C SER A 156 1.31 -2.69 9.83
N PRO A 157 1.87 -2.55 8.61
CA PRO A 157 1.29 -3.13 7.40
C PRO A 157 1.64 -4.62 7.21
N VAL A 158 2.06 -5.33 8.27
CA VAL A 158 2.48 -6.75 8.18
C VAL A 158 1.40 -7.66 7.59
N GLY A 159 0.13 -7.39 7.87
CA GLY A 159 -0.99 -8.17 7.30
C GLY A 159 -1.09 -8.03 5.78
N ALA A 160 -0.88 -6.81 5.25
CA ALA A 160 -0.86 -6.58 3.81
C ALA A 160 0.38 -7.22 3.16
N ALA A 161 1.55 -7.11 3.78
CA ALA A 161 2.75 -7.82 3.33
C ALA A 161 2.54 -9.34 3.27
N SER A 162 1.92 -9.91 4.31
CA SER A 162 1.62 -11.35 4.40
C SER A 162 0.70 -11.83 3.30
N ASN A 163 -0.30 -11.00 2.93
CA ASN A 163 -1.21 -11.33 1.84
C ASN A 163 -0.57 -11.17 0.46
N CYS A 164 0.47 -10.34 0.31
CA CYS A 164 1.04 -10.02 -1.00
C CYS A 164 2.27 -10.87 -1.36
N ILE A 165 3.09 -11.28 -0.39
CA ILE A 165 4.42 -11.86 -0.60
C ILE A 165 4.48 -13.02 -1.61
N PHE A 166 3.55 -13.96 -1.56
CA PHE A 166 3.53 -15.14 -2.44
C PHE A 166 2.34 -15.17 -3.42
N THR A 167 1.47 -14.16 -3.41
CA THR A 167 0.26 -14.14 -4.24
C THR A 167 0.50 -14.18 -5.75
N PRO A 168 1.62 -13.67 -6.31
CA PRO A 168 1.94 -13.87 -7.73
C PRO A 168 2.12 -15.33 -8.15
N TYR A 169 2.25 -16.28 -7.21
CA TYR A 169 2.63 -17.66 -7.50
C TYR A 169 1.57 -18.67 -7.04
N ALA A 170 1.44 -19.76 -7.80
CA ALA A 170 0.66 -20.93 -7.46
C ALA A 170 1.52 -21.94 -6.68
N ILE A 171 1.50 -21.82 -5.35
CA ILE A 171 2.25 -22.66 -4.42
C ILE A 171 1.25 -23.41 -3.53
N GLU A 172 1.36 -24.74 -3.49
CA GLU A 172 0.39 -25.59 -2.79
C GLU A 172 0.58 -25.54 -1.26
N ASN A 173 1.83 -25.43 -0.81
CA ASN A 173 2.18 -25.51 0.61
C ASN A 173 2.83 -24.19 1.06
N VAL A 174 2.08 -23.37 1.81
CA VAL A 174 2.55 -22.03 2.19
C VAL A 174 2.21 -21.70 3.64
N ARG A 175 3.21 -21.27 4.42
CA ARG A 175 3.05 -20.63 5.73
C ARG A 175 3.57 -19.20 5.71
N VAL A 176 2.80 -18.27 6.26
CA VAL A 176 3.26 -16.91 6.53
C VAL A 176 2.87 -16.53 7.95
N ASP A 177 3.86 -16.24 8.78
CA ASP A 177 3.68 -15.76 10.15
C ASP A 177 4.05 -14.28 10.23
N GLY A 178 3.05 -13.44 10.50
CA GLY A 178 3.20 -11.99 10.59
C GLY A 178 3.17 -11.48 12.03
N TYR A 179 4.15 -10.67 12.41
CA TYR A 179 4.29 -10.09 13.75
C TYR A 179 4.28 -8.56 13.68
N ASP A 180 3.34 -7.96 14.43
CA ASP A 180 3.22 -6.51 14.61
C ASP A 180 4.04 -6.07 15.84
N ILE A 181 5.17 -5.40 15.61
CA ILE A 181 6.16 -5.11 16.65
C ILE A 181 6.01 -3.68 17.17
N VAL A 182 5.39 -3.52 18.33
CA VAL A 182 5.29 -2.22 19.01
C VAL A 182 6.65 -1.85 19.63
N ASN A 183 7.07 -0.60 19.44
CA ASN A 183 8.35 -0.08 19.95
C ASN A 183 8.29 1.43 20.20
N ASN A 184 9.41 2.05 20.63
CA ASN A 184 9.46 3.47 21.00
C ASN A 184 9.70 4.44 19.82
N LYS A 185 9.33 4.07 18.59
CA LYS A 185 9.37 4.96 17.41
C LYS A 185 8.01 5.61 17.15
N PRO A 186 7.92 6.71 16.37
CA PRO A 186 6.63 7.23 15.90
C PRO A 186 5.76 6.13 15.27
N LYS A 187 4.45 6.22 15.46
CA LYS A 187 3.50 5.25 14.90
C LYS A 187 3.67 5.19 13.38
N THR A 188 3.88 3.99 12.84
CA THR A 188 3.97 3.80 11.39
C THR A 188 2.64 4.09 10.70
N THR A 189 2.72 4.42 9.42
CA THR A 189 1.55 4.69 8.58
C THR A 189 1.79 4.16 7.18
N ALA A 190 0.75 4.23 6.35
CA ALA A 190 0.80 3.76 4.98
C ALA A 190 1.89 4.49 4.18
N TYR A 191 2.68 3.70 3.48
CA TYR A 191 3.51 4.10 2.34
C TYR A 191 3.02 3.29 1.14
N ARG A 192 2.88 3.92 -0.03
CA ARG A 192 2.35 3.34 -1.28
C ARG A 192 2.54 1.82 -1.39
N ALA A 193 1.41 1.12 -1.50
CA ALA A 193 1.31 -0.33 -1.32
C ALA A 193 1.83 -0.81 0.05
N PRO A 194 1.21 -0.44 1.19
CA PRO A 194 1.76 -0.70 2.52
C PRO A 194 2.21 -2.16 2.72
N GLY A 195 3.51 -2.34 2.98
CA GLY A 195 4.13 -3.63 3.26
C GLY A 195 4.34 -4.56 2.06
N ALA A 196 3.59 -4.42 0.97
CA ALA A 196 3.73 -5.32 -0.17
C ALA A 196 5.08 -5.24 -0.88
N PRO A 197 5.67 -4.06 -1.17
CA PRO A 197 7.03 -3.98 -1.72
C PRO A 197 8.09 -4.62 -0.82
N ILE A 198 7.90 -4.53 0.50
CA ILE A 198 8.81 -5.13 1.49
C ILE A 198 8.76 -6.66 1.38
N GLY A 199 7.55 -7.25 1.39
CA GLY A 199 7.37 -8.69 1.20
C GLY A 199 7.82 -9.18 -0.18
N ALA A 200 7.44 -8.47 -1.26
CA ALA A 200 7.81 -8.80 -2.63
C ALA A 200 9.34 -8.79 -2.80
N PHE A 201 10.05 -7.80 -2.25
CA PHE A 201 11.51 -7.78 -2.27
C PHE A 201 12.13 -9.07 -1.73
N ALA A 202 11.64 -9.56 -0.59
CA ALA A 202 12.16 -10.76 0.04
C ALA A 202 11.85 -12.04 -0.77
N ALA A 203 10.60 -12.20 -1.24
CA ALA A 203 10.23 -13.36 -2.04
C ALA A 203 10.92 -13.36 -3.42
N GLU A 204 10.86 -12.26 -4.15
CA GLU A 204 11.41 -12.16 -5.51
C GLU A 204 12.93 -12.35 -5.53
N THR A 205 13.63 -11.97 -4.46
CA THR A 205 15.06 -12.27 -4.35
C THR A 205 15.32 -13.78 -4.35
N LEU A 206 14.55 -14.57 -3.58
CA LEU A 206 14.69 -16.04 -3.60
C LEU A 206 14.23 -16.65 -4.92
N ILE A 207 13.19 -16.10 -5.56
CA ILE A 207 12.76 -16.58 -6.88
C ILE A 207 13.86 -16.37 -7.92
N ASP A 208 14.57 -15.24 -7.86
CA ASP A 208 15.70 -14.98 -8.76
C ASP A 208 16.88 -15.90 -8.45
N GLU A 209 17.22 -16.12 -7.18
CA GLU A 209 18.25 -17.10 -6.78
C GLU A 209 17.89 -18.55 -7.20
N LEU A 210 16.60 -18.91 -7.20
CA LEU A 210 16.13 -20.20 -7.73
C LEU A 210 16.33 -20.30 -9.23
N ALA A 211 16.05 -19.24 -9.99
CA ALA A 211 16.30 -19.19 -11.43
C ALA A 211 17.80 -19.35 -11.73
N GLU A 212 18.68 -18.67 -10.98
CA GLU A 212 20.13 -18.82 -11.12
C GLU A 212 20.61 -20.25 -10.84
N LYS A 213 20.06 -20.92 -9.83
CA LYS A 213 20.47 -22.28 -9.43
C LYS A 213 19.97 -23.37 -10.36
N THR A 214 18.75 -23.22 -10.88
CA THR A 214 18.17 -24.17 -11.85
C THR A 214 18.63 -23.89 -13.29
N GLY A 215 19.17 -22.70 -13.56
CA GLY A 215 19.55 -22.25 -14.90
C GLY A 215 18.35 -21.93 -15.80
N ILE A 216 17.14 -21.86 -15.23
CA ILE A 216 15.92 -21.50 -15.94
C ILE A 216 15.86 -19.98 -16.10
N ASP A 217 15.37 -19.49 -17.24
CA ASP A 217 15.18 -18.06 -17.44
C ASP A 217 14.25 -17.47 -16.34
N PRO A 218 14.58 -16.30 -15.76
CA PRO A 218 13.81 -15.73 -14.66
C PRO A 218 12.33 -15.49 -14.97
N LEU A 219 11.95 -15.20 -16.22
CA LEU A 219 10.54 -15.07 -16.61
C LEU A 219 9.89 -16.43 -16.85
N ASP A 220 10.61 -17.42 -17.38
CA ASP A 220 10.09 -18.79 -17.53
C ASP A 220 9.76 -19.44 -16.19
N LEU A 221 10.64 -19.30 -15.20
CA LEU A 221 10.38 -19.80 -13.85
C LEU A 221 9.10 -19.16 -13.25
N ARG A 222 8.90 -17.86 -13.49
CA ARG A 222 7.74 -17.12 -13.00
C ARG A 222 6.45 -17.48 -13.74
N ILE A 223 6.52 -17.71 -15.05
CA ILE A 223 5.39 -18.17 -15.86
C ILE A 223 4.96 -19.58 -15.42
N MET A 224 5.91 -20.50 -15.25
CA MET A 224 5.65 -21.87 -14.81
C MET A 224 4.95 -21.93 -13.45
N ASN A 225 5.35 -21.05 -12.53
CA ASN A 225 4.82 -21.00 -11.17
C ASN A 225 3.74 -19.93 -10.98
N GLY A 226 3.30 -19.24 -12.04
CA GLY A 226 2.42 -18.09 -11.93
C GLY A 226 1.03 -18.45 -11.38
N ALA A 227 0.48 -17.57 -10.55
CA ALA A 227 -0.91 -17.67 -10.12
C ALA A 227 -1.88 -17.38 -11.27
N LYS A 228 -3.00 -18.09 -11.29
CA LYS A 228 -4.09 -17.88 -12.23
C LYS A 228 -5.39 -17.61 -11.48
N GLU A 229 -6.43 -17.25 -12.22
CA GLU A 229 -7.78 -17.16 -11.63
C GLU A 229 -8.13 -18.49 -10.92
N GLY A 230 -8.65 -18.36 -9.70
CA GLY A 230 -8.96 -19.51 -8.83
C GLY A 230 -7.79 -20.01 -7.97
N THR A 231 -6.53 -19.59 -8.21
CA THR A 231 -5.41 -19.94 -7.34
C THR A 231 -5.65 -19.44 -5.91
N THR A 232 -5.60 -20.34 -4.93
CA THR A 232 -5.79 -20.00 -3.51
C THR A 232 -4.56 -19.29 -2.96
N ARG A 233 -4.76 -18.09 -2.41
CA ARG A 233 -3.72 -17.34 -1.68
C ARG A 233 -3.47 -17.98 -0.31
N VAL A 234 -2.35 -17.65 0.33
CA VAL A 234 -2.07 -18.04 1.73
C VAL A 234 -3.16 -17.57 2.72
N SER A 235 -3.89 -16.51 2.38
CA SER A 235 -5.04 -16.02 3.14
C SER A 235 -6.31 -16.88 3.02
N GLY A 236 -6.28 -17.94 2.19
CA GLY A 236 -7.44 -18.79 1.89
C GLY A 236 -8.39 -18.20 0.83
N ILE A 237 -8.13 -16.99 0.34
CA ILE A 237 -8.93 -16.33 -0.68
C ILE A 237 -8.46 -16.80 -2.05
N ASN A 238 -9.38 -17.24 -2.90
CA ASN A 238 -9.07 -17.51 -4.30
C ASN A 238 -8.85 -16.21 -5.06
N ASN A 239 -7.81 -16.17 -5.87
CA ASN A 239 -7.58 -15.07 -6.78
C ASN A 239 -8.78 -14.91 -7.73
N PRO A 240 -9.32 -13.69 -7.90
CA PRO A 240 -10.12 -13.38 -9.09
C PRO A 240 -9.17 -13.35 -10.30
N LEU A 241 -9.59 -12.77 -11.43
CA LEU A 241 -8.68 -12.51 -12.55
C LEU A 241 -7.39 -11.84 -12.05
N ILE A 242 -6.26 -12.46 -12.35
CA ILE A 242 -4.91 -12.04 -11.96
C ILE A 242 -4.01 -12.14 -13.19
N GLY A 243 -3.44 -11.01 -13.61
CA GLY A 243 -2.71 -10.91 -14.89
C GLY A 243 -1.22 -11.22 -14.80
N CYS A 244 -0.75 -11.99 -13.81
CA CYS A 244 0.69 -12.13 -13.58
C CYS A 244 1.39 -12.87 -14.73
N ILE A 245 0.82 -13.97 -15.22
CA ILE A 245 1.37 -14.76 -16.31
C ILE A 245 1.43 -13.94 -17.60
N GLU A 246 0.35 -13.23 -17.92
CA GLU A 246 0.24 -12.38 -19.11
C GLU A 246 1.26 -11.24 -19.06
N THR A 247 1.47 -10.62 -17.88
CA THR A 247 2.51 -9.60 -17.72
C THR A 247 3.92 -10.16 -17.91
N PHE A 248 4.20 -11.38 -17.46
CA PHE A 248 5.50 -12.02 -17.67
C PHE A 248 5.73 -12.41 -19.13
N GLN A 249 4.72 -12.99 -19.80
CA GLN A 249 4.78 -13.33 -21.22
C GLN A 249 5.03 -12.08 -22.06
N THR A 250 4.26 -11.03 -21.84
CA THR A 250 4.43 -9.74 -22.52
C THR A 250 5.83 -9.15 -22.27
N THR A 251 6.33 -9.24 -21.04
CA THR A 251 7.68 -8.75 -20.71
C THR A 251 8.77 -9.58 -21.40
N LYS A 252 8.58 -10.91 -21.49
CA LYS A 252 9.53 -11.82 -22.12
C LYS A 252 9.60 -11.57 -23.63
N GLU A 253 8.47 -11.33 -24.26
CA GLU A 253 8.35 -11.06 -25.70
C GLU A 253 8.84 -9.65 -26.07
N HIS A 254 8.95 -8.74 -25.10
CA HIS A 254 9.35 -7.37 -25.35
C HIS A 254 10.81 -7.27 -25.86
N ASP A 255 11.02 -6.52 -26.95
CA ASP A 255 12.34 -6.32 -27.60
C ASP A 255 13.45 -5.94 -26.62
N HIS A 256 13.15 -5.09 -25.65
CA HIS A 256 14.12 -4.72 -24.61
C HIS A 256 14.60 -5.93 -23.80
N TYR A 257 13.74 -6.88 -23.42
CA TYR A 257 14.16 -8.08 -22.67
C TYR A 257 15.01 -9.01 -23.53
N GLN A 258 14.70 -9.13 -24.83
CA GLN A 258 15.43 -9.96 -25.80
C GLN A 258 16.74 -9.31 -26.28
N SER A 259 16.89 -7.98 -26.11
CA SER A 259 18.09 -7.27 -26.56
C SER A 259 19.36 -7.75 -25.82
N PRO A 260 20.50 -7.83 -26.52
CA PRO A 260 21.77 -8.21 -25.89
C PRO A 260 22.17 -7.18 -24.83
N LYS A 261 22.80 -7.65 -23.75
CA LYS A 261 23.38 -6.77 -22.73
C LYS A 261 24.54 -5.98 -23.36
N SER A 262 24.53 -4.66 -23.17
CA SER A 262 25.52 -3.75 -23.77
C SER A 262 26.96 -3.96 -23.30
N SER A 263 27.15 -4.56 -22.12
CA SER A 263 28.47 -4.88 -21.56
C SER A 263 28.38 -5.98 -20.51
N LYS A 264 29.54 -6.53 -20.12
CA LYS A 264 29.65 -7.47 -18.98
C LYS A 264 29.30 -6.84 -17.62
N LYS A 265 29.23 -5.51 -17.53
CA LYS A 265 28.84 -4.76 -16.32
C LYS A 265 27.35 -4.37 -16.34
N SER A 266 26.62 -4.73 -17.40
CA SER A 266 25.20 -4.42 -17.54
C SER A 266 24.36 -5.57 -16.98
N GLY A 267 23.47 -5.26 -16.03
CA GLY A 267 22.49 -6.19 -15.47
C GLY A 267 21.10 -5.96 -16.03
N ARG A 268 20.26 -7.00 -15.99
CA ARG A 268 18.81 -6.92 -16.23
C ARG A 268 18.16 -7.83 -15.21
N GLY A 269 17.29 -7.26 -14.38
CA GLY A 269 16.52 -7.99 -13.37
C GLY A 269 15.03 -7.85 -13.64
N VAL A 270 14.27 -8.84 -13.21
CA VAL A 270 12.80 -8.86 -13.29
C VAL A 270 12.25 -9.28 -11.94
N ALA A 271 11.08 -8.77 -11.59
CA ALA A 271 10.40 -9.11 -10.35
C ALA A 271 8.89 -8.98 -10.54
N SER A 272 8.13 -9.77 -9.79
CA SER A 272 6.69 -9.58 -9.65
C SER A 272 6.33 -8.71 -8.45
N GLY A 273 5.10 -8.19 -8.47
CA GLY A 273 4.49 -7.53 -7.35
C GLY A 273 2.98 -7.72 -7.41
N PHE A 274 2.37 -7.94 -6.25
CA PHE A 274 0.92 -8.03 -6.12
C PHE A 274 0.40 -6.95 -5.18
N TRP A 275 -0.63 -6.24 -5.61
CA TRP A 275 -1.38 -5.32 -4.77
C TRP A 275 -2.87 -5.47 -5.02
N ILE A 276 -3.66 -5.46 -3.96
CA ILE A 276 -5.11 -5.52 -4.07
C ILE A 276 -5.67 -4.17 -4.54
N ASN A 277 -6.77 -4.23 -5.29
CA ASN A 277 -7.59 -3.05 -5.51
C ASN A 277 -8.70 -3.02 -4.44
N GLY A 278 -8.69 -1.96 -3.64
CA GLY A 278 -9.79 -1.69 -2.71
C GLY A 278 -11.01 -1.14 -3.43
N SER A 279 -12.19 -1.58 -3.02
CA SER A 279 -13.47 -0.99 -3.43
C SER A 279 -14.35 -0.77 -2.20
N GLY A 280 -15.38 0.04 -2.36
CA GLY A 280 -16.31 0.35 -1.27
C GLY A 280 -17.45 1.23 -1.77
N ALA A 281 -18.36 1.55 -0.85
CA ALA A 281 -19.45 2.46 -1.15
C ALA A 281 -18.90 3.82 -1.60
N ALA A 282 -19.40 4.32 -2.73
CA ALA A 282 -19.07 5.61 -3.30
C ALA A 282 -20.35 6.33 -3.72
N CYS A 283 -20.29 7.66 -3.77
CA CYS A 283 -21.39 8.50 -4.19
C CYS A 283 -20.87 9.65 -5.06
N ALA A 284 -21.61 9.93 -6.12
CA ALA A 284 -21.42 11.07 -6.99
C ALA A 284 -22.77 11.75 -7.22
N VAL A 285 -22.79 13.07 -7.34
CA VAL A 285 -23.98 13.86 -7.66
C VAL A 285 -23.64 14.73 -8.86
N ALA A 286 -24.37 14.54 -9.96
CA ALA A 286 -24.30 15.40 -11.13
C ALA A 286 -25.56 16.28 -11.18
N ASN A 287 -25.38 17.59 -11.33
CA ASN A 287 -26.47 18.55 -11.50
C ASN A 287 -26.31 19.26 -12.84
N VAL A 288 -27.37 19.28 -13.64
CA VAL A 288 -27.44 20.10 -14.85
C VAL A 288 -27.94 21.49 -14.47
N ASN A 289 -27.14 22.50 -14.74
CA ASN A 289 -27.49 23.89 -14.48
C ASN A 289 -28.37 24.44 -15.61
N PHE A 290 -29.04 25.57 -15.36
CA PHE A 290 -29.93 26.21 -16.34
C PHE A 290 -29.22 26.65 -17.63
N ASP A 291 -27.92 26.96 -17.55
CA ASP A 291 -27.08 27.31 -18.71
C ASP A 291 -26.57 26.09 -19.49
N GLY A 292 -27.01 24.87 -19.12
CA GLY A 292 -26.60 23.62 -19.74
C GLY A 292 -25.25 23.07 -19.24
N THR A 293 -24.57 23.75 -18.33
CA THR A 293 -23.33 23.23 -17.72
C THR A 293 -23.63 22.14 -16.69
N VAL A 294 -22.70 21.20 -16.49
CA VAL A 294 -22.85 20.09 -15.54
C VAL A 294 -21.88 20.26 -14.37
N ASN A 295 -22.43 20.27 -13.16
CA ASN A 295 -21.67 20.24 -11.92
C ASN A 295 -21.58 18.82 -11.37
N LEU A 296 -20.37 18.25 -11.33
CA LEU A 296 -20.10 16.94 -10.73
C LEU A 296 -19.47 17.09 -9.34
N THR A 297 -20.12 16.54 -8.32
CA THR A 297 -19.59 16.42 -6.96
C THR A 297 -19.30 14.96 -6.64
N ILE A 298 -18.08 14.65 -6.23
CA ILE A 298 -17.66 13.31 -5.78
C ILE A 298 -17.08 13.37 -4.38
N GLY A 299 -17.26 12.30 -3.61
CA GLY A 299 -16.71 12.15 -2.26
C GLY A 299 -15.24 11.70 -2.21
N SER A 300 -14.54 11.67 -3.35
CA SER A 300 -13.16 11.19 -3.41
C SER A 300 -12.18 12.35 -3.50
N MET A 301 -11.01 12.20 -2.87
CA MET A 301 -9.93 13.17 -2.97
C MET A 301 -9.17 12.99 -4.28
N ASP A 302 -8.93 14.10 -4.99
CA ASP A 302 -8.02 14.07 -6.11
C ASP A 302 -6.58 14.20 -5.61
N ILE A 303 -5.81 13.13 -5.80
CA ILE A 303 -4.40 13.05 -5.39
C ILE A 303 -3.46 12.83 -6.58
N GLY A 304 -4.00 12.84 -7.81
CA GLY A 304 -3.22 12.47 -8.99
C GLY A 304 -3.99 12.24 -10.29
N GLY A 305 -5.18 12.80 -10.46
CA GLY A 305 -5.94 12.75 -11.72
C GLY A 305 -7.36 12.19 -11.64
N LEU A 306 -7.97 12.15 -10.45
CA LEU A 306 -9.31 11.58 -10.30
C LEU A 306 -10.41 12.46 -10.91
N ARG A 307 -10.33 13.79 -10.77
CA ARG A 307 -11.36 14.70 -11.31
C ARG A 307 -11.46 14.62 -12.84
N PRO A 308 -10.34 14.62 -13.60
CA PRO A 308 -10.40 14.36 -15.05
C PRO A 308 -11.06 13.03 -15.40
N VAL A 309 -10.70 11.93 -14.73
CA VAL A 309 -11.29 10.60 -14.98
C VAL A 309 -12.78 10.59 -14.66
N ALA A 310 -13.19 11.18 -13.54
CA ALA A 310 -14.60 11.28 -13.17
C ALA A 310 -15.40 12.12 -14.17
N ALA A 311 -14.81 13.20 -14.70
CA ALA A 311 -15.42 14.00 -15.75
C ALA A 311 -15.58 13.21 -17.06
N GLN A 312 -14.57 12.40 -17.45
CA GLN A 312 -14.67 11.51 -18.61
C GLN A 312 -15.79 10.48 -18.45
N HIS A 313 -15.95 9.88 -17.27
CA HIS A 313 -17.03 8.95 -17.02
C HIS A 313 -18.42 9.60 -17.17
N VAL A 314 -18.59 10.83 -16.69
CA VAL A 314 -19.86 11.55 -16.84
C VAL A 314 -20.09 12.02 -18.27
N ALA A 315 -19.03 12.34 -19.01
CA ALA A 315 -19.15 12.76 -20.42
C ALA A 315 -19.52 11.60 -21.36
N GLU A 316 -19.20 10.36 -20.99
CA GLU A 316 -19.52 9.15 -21.76
C GLU A 316 -20.98 8.69 -21.58
N VAL A 317 -21.61 9.04 -20.45
CA VAL A 317 -23.00 8.66 -20.09
C VAL A 317 -23.98 9.71 -20.55
#